data_AF-A0A426FP73-F1
#
_entry.id   AF-A0A426FP73-F1
#
_cell.length_a   1.000
_cell.length_b   1.000
_cell.length_c   1.000
_cell.angle_alpha   90.00
_cell.angle_beta   90.00
_cell.angle_gamma   90.00
#
_symmetry.space_group_name_H-M   'P 1'
#
loop_
_entity.id
_entity.type
_entity.pdbx_description
1 polymer ?
#
loop_
_entity_poly.entity_id
_entity_poly.type
_entity_poly.pdbx_seq_one_letter_code
_entity_poly.pdbx_strand_id
1 'polypeptide(L)'
;MGAFTQRWLEQGRQEGIRQGVQQGILQGRESGREEGIQLGEERGRQEGIQLGAERTQRRILAKLLVSRFGPLDTVTEQRLQQASLEQMDRWTDQALTAQRLDEVFRLQ
;
A
#
# COMPACT_ATOMS: atom_id res chain seq x y z
N MET A 1 28.14 -37.78 47.99
CA MET A 1 28.51 -37.25 46.65
C MET A 1 27.30 -36.96 45.75
N GLY A 2 26.19 -37.71 45.78
CA GLY A 2 25.10 -37.57 44.78
C GLY A 2 24.14 -36.36 44.90
N ALA A 3 23.83 -35.87 46.10
CA ALA A 3 22.89 -34.75 46.28
C ALA A 3 23.40 -33.42 45.70
N PHE A 4 24.72 -33.22 45.73
CA PHE A 4 25.36 -32.05 45.11
C PHE A 4 25.24 -32.09 43.59
N THR A 5 25.53 -33.24 42.97
CA THR A 5 25.43 -33.43 41.52
C THR A 5 24.00 -33.25 41.01
N GLN A 6 23.00 -33.76 41.74
CA GLN A 6 21.58 -33.56 41.38
C GLN A 6 21.17 -32.10 41.41
N ARG A 7 21.54 -31.36 42.47
CA ARG A 7 21.25 -29.93 42.59
C ARG A 7 21.92 -29.12 41.47
N TRP A 8 23.16 -29.45 41.15
CA TRP A 8 23.90 -28.77 40.07
C TRP A 8 23.25 -28.99 38.69
N LEU A 9 22.84 -30.24 38.38
CA LEU A 9 22.14 -30.56 37.13
C LEU A 9 20.79 -29.84 37.04
N GLU A 10 20.05 -29.80 38.13
CA GLU A 10 18.75 -29.12 38.16
C GLU A 10 18.89 -27.60 38.00
N GLN A 11 19.87 -26.99 38.66
CA GLN A 11 20.19 -25.57 38.49
C GLN A 11 20.62 -25.26 37.06
N GLY A 12 21.52 -26.06 36.48
CA GLY A 12 21.94 -25.90 35.08
C GLY A 12 20.77 -26.02 34.10
N ARG A 13 19.85 -26.96 34.33
CA ARG A 13 18.64 -27.11 33.52
C ARG A 13 17.71 -25.91 33.65
N GLN A 14 17.45 -25.43 34.87
CA GLN A 14 16.59 -24.27 35.08
C GLN A 14 17.19 -23.01 34.45
N GLU A 15 18.50 -22.81 34.60
CA GLU A 15 19.21 -21.68 34.01
C GLU A 15 19.17 -21.74 32.49
N GLY A 16 19.45 -22.90 31.90
CA GLY A 16 19.36 -23.10 30.45
C GLY A 16 17.96 -22.83 29.90
N ILE A 17 16.90 -23.27 30.60
CA ILE A 17 15.51 -22.98 30.22
C ILE A 17 15.24 -21.48 30.30
N ARG A 18 15.63 -20.81 31.39
CA ARG A 18 15.43 -19.36 31.55
C ARG A 18 16.14 -18.57 30.46
N GLN A 19 17.40 -18.89 30.20
CA GLN A 19 18.19 -18.26 29.15
C GLN A 19 17.58 -18.50 27.77
N GLY A 20 17.21 -19.75 27.45
CA GLY A 20 16.59 -20.08 26.16
C GLY A 20 15.25 -19.37 25.95
N VAL A 21 14.40 -19.30 26.98
CA VAL A 21 13.13 -18.57 26.93
C VAL A 21 13.37 -17.07 26.76
N GLN A 22 14.29 -16.48 27.54
CA GLN A 22 14.60 -15.06 27.45
C GLN A 22 15.17 -14.69 26.07
N GLN A 23 16.10 -15.50 25.55
CA GLN A 23 16.66 -15.32 24.21
C GLN A 23 15.59 -15.46 23.13
N GLY A 24 14.74 -16.49 23.21
CA GLY A 24 13.66 -16.71 22.26
C GLY A 24 12.64 -15.56 22.24
N ILE A 25 12.29 -15.01 23.39
CA ILE A 25 11.39 -13.84 23.48
C ILE A 25 12.04 -12.59 22.86
N LEU A 26 13.31 -12.32 23.17
CA LEU A 26 14.04 -11.19 22.62
C LEU A 26 14.16 -11.29 21.10
N GLN A 27 14.62 -12.44 20.60
CA GLN A 27 14.77 -12.70 19.17
C GLN A 27 13.43 -12.65 18.45
N GLY A 28 12.39 -13.26 19.01
CA GLY A 28 11.05 -13.21 18.41
C GLY A 28 10.47 -11.80 18.35
N ARG A 29 10.72 -10.98 19.37
CA ARG A 29 10.29 -9.57 19.40
C ARG A 29 11.05 -8.72 18.40
N GLU A 30 12.36 -8.94 18.25
CA GLU A 30 13.20 -8.23 17.30
C GLU A 30 12.82 -8.59 15.86
N SER A 31 12.78 -9.89 15.53
CA SER A 31 12.36 -10.37 14.20
C SER A 31 10.96 -9.87 13.84
N GLY A 32 9.98 -10.03 14.74
CA GLY A 32 8.61 -9.59 14.49
C GLY A 32 8.48 -8.08 14.32
N ARG A 33 9.32 -7.28 14.98
CA ARG A 33 9.36 -5.83 14.79
C ARG A 33 9.95 -5.48 13.43
N GLU A 34 11.07 -6.09 13.05
CA GLU A 34 11.72 -5.84 11.76
C GLU A 34 10.81 -6.24 10.60
N GLU A 35 10.23 -7.43 10.64
CA GLU A 35 9.26 -7.91 9.64
C GLU A 35 8.04 -6.97 9.55
N GLY A 36 7.52 -6.53 10.70
CA GLY A 36 6.39 -5.60 10.76
C GLY A 36 6.70 -4.25 10.12
N ILE A 37 7.90 -3.70 10.36
CA ILE A 37 8.35 -2.44 9.74
C ILE A 37 8.51 -2.63 8.24
N GLN A 38 9.24 -3.67 7.80
CA GLN A 38 9.47 -3.92 6.37
C GLN A 38 8.15 -4.09 5.59
N LEU A 39 7.23 -4.89 6.13
CA LEU A 39 5.92 -5.09 5.51
C LEU A 39 5.09 -3.80 5.49
N GLY A 40 5.15 -3.01 6.55
CA GLY A 40 4.47 -1.72 6.63
C GLY A 40 5.02 -0.70 5.63
N GLU A 41 6.33 -0.59 5.50
CA GLU A 41 7.00 0.28 4.54
C GLU A 41 6.70 -0.12 3.10
N GLU A 42 6.78 -1.42 2.77
CA GLU A 42 6.50 -1.91 1.43
C GLU A 42 5.04 -1.63 1.03
N ARG A 43 4.08 -1.95 1.91
CA ARG A 43 2.65 -1.67 1.66
C ARG A 43 2.39 -0.18 1.51
N GLY A 44 2.88 0.63 2.46
CA GLY A 44 2.70 2.08 2.43
C GLY A 44 3.32 2.73 1.18
N ARG A 45 4.47 2.23 0.74
CA ARG A 45 5.12 2.66 -0.51
C ARG A 45 4.28 2.31 -1.73
N GLN A 46 3.81 1.06 -1.84
CA GLN A 46 3.00 0.61 -2.96
C GLN A 46 1.67 1.39 -3.06
N GLU A 47 0.95 1.53 -1.95
CA GLU A 47 -0.28 2.31 -1.86
C GLU A 47 -0.02 3.79 -2.22
N GLY A 48 1.05 4.38 -1.71
CA GLY A 48 1.44 5.75 -2.01
C GLY A 48 1.73 5.99 -3.49
N ILE A 49 2.42 5.04 -4.14
CA ILE A 49 2.71 5.10 -5.59
C ILE A 49 1.40 5.00 -6.39
N GLN A 50 0.51 4.05 -6.06
CA GLN A 50 -0.76 3.87 -6.76
C GLN A 50 -1.66 5.11 -6.62
N LEU A 51 -1.85 5.62 -5.40
CA LEU A 51 -2.63 6.84 -5.16
C LEU A 51 -2.01 8.06 -5.86
N GLY A 52 -0.68 8.15 -5.91
CA GLY A 52 0.04 9.20 -6.63
C GLY A 52 -0.19 9.14 -8.15
N ALA A 53 -0.15 7.94 -8.72
CA ALA A 53 -0.42 7.70 -10.13
C ALA A 53 -1.88 8.06 -10.49
N GLU A 54 -2.86 7.59 -9.72
CA GLU A 54 -4.28 7.91 -9.89
C GLU A 54 -4.55 9.41 -9.85
N ARG A 55 -4.03 10.10 -8.83
CA ARG A 55 -4.18 11.55 -8.70
C ARG A 55 -3.55 12.29 -9.87
N THR A 56 -2.40 11.82 -10.34
CA THR A 56 -1.70 12.43 -11.47
C THR A 56 -2.45 12.23 -12.78
N GLN A 57 -2.89 11.01 -13.07
CA GLN A 57 -3.66 10.71 -14.28
C GLN A 57 -4.97 11.49 -14.30
N ARG A 58 -5.70 11.53 -13.19
CA ARG A 58 -6.93 12.33 -13.04
C ARG A 58 -6.70 13.80 -13.34
N ARG A 59 -5.63 14.39 -12.80
CA ARG A 59 -5.28 15.79 -13.02
C ARG A 59 -4.90 16.05 -14.48
N ILE A 60 -4.17 15.14 -15.11
CA ILE A 60 -3.79 15.27 -16.53
C ILE A 60 -5.03 15.18 -17.42
N LEU A 61 -5.90 14.19 -17.18
CA LEU A 61 -7.14 14.04 -17.92
C LEU A 61 -8.05 15.27 -17.75
N ALA A 62 -8.24 15.77 -16.53
CA ALA A 62 -9.00 17.01 -16.29
C ALA A 62 -8.43 18.19 -17.09
N LYS A 63 -7.11 18.37 -17.10
CA LYS A 63 -6.45 19.41 -17.90
C LYS A 63 -6.67 19.22 -19.41
N LEU A 64 -6.59 17.99 -19.90
CA LEU A 64 -6.85 17.67 -21.31
C LEU A 64 -8.30 18.03 -21.69
N LEU A 65 -9.27 17.62 -20.88
CA LEU A 65 -10.69 17.89 -21.14
C LEU A 65 -10.99 19.39 -21.08
N VAL A 66 -10.44 20.12 -20.09
CA VAL A 66 -10.57 21.58 -20.03
C VAL A 66 -9.95 22.26 -21.25
N SER A 67 -8.80 21.78 -21.71
CA SER A 67 -8.11 22.32 -22.89
C SER A 67 -8.90 22.12 -24.17
N ARG A 68 -9.55 20.96 -24.36
CA ARG A 68 -10.28 20.63 -25.59
C ARG A 68 -11.72 21.14 -25.60
N PHE A 69 -12.41 21.08 -24.47
CA PHE A 69 -13.86 21.28 -24.38
C PHE A 69 -14.26 22.49 -23.54
N GLY A 70 -13.31 23.16 -22.89
CA GLY A 70 -13.57 24.26 -21.98
C GLY A 70 -13.88 23.80 -20.54
N PRO A 71 -14.30 24.73 -19.66
CA PRO A 71 -14.55 24.43 -18.25
C PRO A 71 -15.49 23.24 -18.04
N LEU A 72 -15.13 22.35 -17.11
CA LEU A 72 -15.95 21.20 -16.76
C LEU A 72 -17.02 21.60 -15.75
N ASP A 73 -18.20 21.00 -15.86
CA ASP A 73 -19.25 21.15 -14.85
C ASP A 73 -18.97 20.27 -13.64
N THR A 74 -19.66 20.55 -12.54
CA THR A 74 -19.49 19.83 -11.27
C THR A 74 -19.74 18.33 -11.40
N VAL A 75 -20.66 17.94 -12.29
CA VAL A 75 -20.98 16.52 -12.55
C VAL A 75 -19.80 15.80 -13.19
N THR A 76 -19.16 16.41 -14.19
CA THR A 76 -17.97 15.85 -14.85
C THR A 76 -16.79 15.80 -13.89
N GLU A 77 -16.58 16.83 -13.06
CA GLU A 77 -15.51 16.83 -12.05
C GLU A 77 -15.69 15.70 -11.03
N GLN A 78 -16.91 15.49 -10.52
CA GLN A 78 -17.22 14.38 -9.61
C GLN A 78 -17.01 13.02 -10.30
N ARG A 79 -17.39 12.91 -11.57
CA ARG A 79 -17.17 11.68 -12.36
C ARG A 79 -15.68 11.36 -12.51
N LEU A 80 -14.84 12.37 -12.76
CA LEU A 80 -13.39 12.18 -12.80
C LEU A 80 -12.84 11.76 -11.44
N GLN A 81 -13.33 12.34 -10.33
CA GLN A 81 -12.90 11.99 -8.97
C GLN A 81 -13.16 10.52 -8.60
N GLN A 82 -14.28 9.97 -9.07
CA GLN A 82 -14.67 8.58 -8.78
C GLN A 82 -14.16 7.56 -9.80
N ALA A 83 -13.50 8.04 -10.87
CA ALA A 83 -13.03 7.17 -11.94
C ALA A 83 -11.86 6.28 -11.50
N SER A 84 -11.88 5.02 -11.94
CA SER A 84 -10.76 4.09 -11.85
C SER A 84 -9.65 4.43 -12.86
N LEU A 85 -8.44 3.89 -12.66
CA LEU A 85 -7.33 4.02 -13.61
C LEU A 85 -7.73 3.61 -15.03
N GLU A 86 -8.41 2.47 -15.17
CA GLU A 86 -8.87 1.95 -16.47
C GLU A 86 -9.88 2.87 -17.16
N GLN A 87 -10.79 3.46 -16.38
CA GLN A 87 -11.74 4.44 -16.92
C GLN A 87 -11.00 5.70 -17.38
N MET A 88 -10.05 6.20 -16.59
CA MET A 88 -9.26 7.38 -16.94
C MET A 88 -8.38 7.13 -18.16
N ASP A 89 -7.84 5.93 -18.33
CA ASP A 89 -7.02 5.56 -19.48
C ASP A 89 -7.87 5.55 -20.76
N ARG A 90 -9.01 4.86 -20.73
CA ARG A 90 -9.97 4.84 -21.84
C ARG A 90 -10.45 6.24 -22.21
N TRP A 91 -10.80 7.06 -21.22
CA TRP A 91 -11.23 8.45 -21.47
C TRP A 91 -10.10 9.31 -22.01
N THR A 92 -8.84 9.02 -21.67
CA THR A 92 -7.69 9.71 -22.27
C THR A 92 -7.64 9.43 -23.76
N ASP A 93 -7.74 8.17 -24.18
CA ASP A 93 -7.76 7.80 -25.61
C ASP A 93 -8.96 8.39 -26.35
N GLN A 94 -10.16 8.29 -25.76
CA GLN A 94 -11.38 8.85 -26.34
C GLN A 94 -11.28 10.39 -26.43
N ALA A 95 -10.65 11.04 -25.46
CA ALA A 95 -10.41 12.48 -25.47
C ALA A 95 -9.38 12.92 -26.50
N LEU A 96 -8.69 12.04 -27.23
CA LEU A 96 -7.85 12.44 -28.37
C LEU A 96 -8.65 12.59 -29.67
N THR A 97 -9.75 11.86 -29.82
CA THR A 97 -10.51 11.78 -31.08
C THR A 97 -11.92 12.36 -30.99
N ALA A 98 -12.53 12.37 -29.81
CA ALA A 98 -13.87 12.90 -29.58
C ALA A 98 -14.02 14.34 -30.07
N GLN A 99 -15.16 14.67 -30.67
CA GLN A 99 -15.51 16.03 -31.06
C GLN A 99 -16.25 16.78 -29.95
N ARG A 100 -16.85 16.05 -29.00
CA ARG A 100 -17.59 16.60 -27.88
C ARG A 100 -17.28 15.88 -26.57
N LEU A 101 -17.46 16.58 -25.45
CA LEU A 101 -17.17 16.06 -24.12
C LEU A 101 -18.00 14.79 -23.81
N ASP A 102 -19.25 14.72 -24.23
CA ASP A 102 -20.13 13.58 -23.99
C ASP A 102 -19.64 12.29 -24.68
N GLU A 103 -18.97 12.41 -25.83
CA GLU A 103 -18.41 11.28 -26.57
C GLU A 103 -17.24 10.61 -25.82
N VAL A 104 -16.48 11.39 -25.04
CA VAL A 104 -15.38 10.88 -24.21
C VAL A 104 -15.88 9.90 -23.15
N PHE A 105 -17.12 10.02 -22.73
CA PHE A 105 -17.64 9.26 -21.60
C PHE A 105 -18.55 8.10 -21.99
N ARG A 106 -18.71 7.84 -23.29
CA ARG A 106 -19.51 6.71 -23.78
C ARG A 106 -18.75 5.41 -23.53
N LEU A 107 -19.47 4.44 -22.97
CA LEU A 107 -19.02 3.05 -22.95
C LEU A 107 -19.04 2.56 -24.40
N GLN A 108 -17.92 2.02 -24.87
CA GLN A 108 -17.91 1.19 -26.08
C GLN A 108 -18.42 -0.20 -25.73
#